data_AF-A0A838H3U5-F1
#
_entry.id   AF-A0A838H3U5-F1
#
_cell.length_a   1.000
_cell.length_b   1.000
_cell.length_c   1.000
_cell.angle_alpha   90.00
_cell.angle_beta   90.00
_cell.angle_gamma   90.00
#
_symmetry.space_group_name_H-M   'P 1'
#
loop_
_entity.id
_entity.type
_entity.pdbx_description
1 polymer ?
#
loop_
_entity_poly.entity_id
_entity_poly.type
_entity_poly.pdbx_seq_one_letter_code
_entity_poly.pdbx_strand_id
1 'polypeptide(L)'
;MRELQALVDAADTAALLRAVDGLAETREWDRMAALAQRCRDAVEMGKQLWAVAMHIDYRLAWEGPPAHAAAVLRPGAGRFTLGPLPEVAASTHDWASLAPHLTDPVTAATFAGERVLRGEDLTAAEPAALLEPAELPLRTWSWEPAYP
;
A
#
# COMPACT_ATOMS: atom_id res chain seq x y z
N MET A 1 -17.80 0.26 14.07
CA MET A 1 -16.74 1.21 14.49
C MET A 1 -16.57 1.38 15.99
N ARG A 2 -17.63 1.53 16.81
CA ARG A 2 -17.48 1.68 18.28
C ARG A 2 -16.71 0.53 18.95
N GLU A 3 -16.98 -0.70 18.51
CA GLU A 3 -16.28 -1.90 18.99
C GLU A 3 -14.77 -1.88 18.68
N LEU A 4 -14.40 -1.52 17.44
CA LEU A 4 -12.97 -1.40 17.06
C LEU A 4 -12.26 -0.29 17.85
N GLN A 5 -12.95 0.80 18.17
CA GLN A 5 -12.36 1.86 19.01
C GLN A 5 -12.04 1.34 20.41
N ALA A 6 -12.90 0.52 21.01
CA ALA A 6 -12.61 -0.08 22.32
C ALA A 6 -11.33 -0.93 22.31
N LEU A 7 -11.05 -1.63 21.21
CA LEU A 7 -9.80 -2.39 21.04
C LEU A 7 -8.57 -1.48 20.93
N VAL A 8 -8.67 -0.37 20.19
CA VAL A 8 -7.63 0.67 20.14
C VAL A 8 -7.43 1.31 21.52
N ASP A 9 -8.52 1.54 22.25
CA ASP A 9 -8.51 2.12 23.59
C ASP A 9 -7.78 1.22 24.59
N ALA A 10 -8.01 -0.10 24.51
CA ALA A 10 -7.33 -1.11 25.31
C ALA A 10 -5.90 -1.42 24.86
N ALA A 11 -5.48 -0.96 23.67
CA ALA A 11 -4.22 -1.35 23.03
C ALA A 11 -4.05 -2.88 22.88
N ASP A 12 -5.15 -3.62 22.70
CA ASP A 12 -5.13 -5.07 22.56
C ASP A 12 -4.72 -5.45 21.14
N THR A 13 -3.41 -5.59 20.91
CA THR A 13 -2.84 -5.91 19.60
C THR A 13 -3.33 -7.25 19.05
N ALA A 14 -3.53 -8.25 19.90
CA ALA A 14 -3.99 -9.57 19.47
C ALA A 14 -5.45 -9.52 18.98
N ALA A 15 -6.32 -8.82 19.70
CA ALA A 15 -7.71 -8.62 19.26
C ALA A 15 -7.78 -7.73 18.01
N LEU A 16 -6.94 -6.71 17.92
CA LEU A 16 -6.84 -5.86 16.73
C LEU A 16 -6.42 -6.66 15.49
N LEU A 17 -5.41 -7.53 15.59
CA LEU A 17 -4.97 -8.35 14.46
C LEU A 17 -6.09 -9.30 13.98
N ARG A 18 -6.80 -9.96 14.90
CA ARG A 18 -7.98 -10.77 14.53
C ARG A 18 -9.08 -9.94 13.86
N ALA A 19 -9.28 -8.70 14.32
CA ALA A 19 -10.23 -7.80 13.69
C ALA A 19 -9.79 -7.39 12.28
N VAL A 20 -8.49 -7.17 12.05
CA VAL A 20 -7.93 -6.89 10.72
C VAL A 20 -8.16 -8.08 9.78
N ASP A 21 -7.92 -9.31 10.23
CA ASP A 21 -8.20 -10.51 9.44
C ASP A 21 -9.67 -10.60 9.05
N GLY A 22 -10.59 -10.42 10.02
CA GLY A 22 -12.03 -10.43 9.73
C GLY A 22 -12.48 -9.33 8.77
N LEU A 23 -11.90 -8.13 8.85
CA LEU A 23 -12.16 -7.04 7.90
C LEU A 23 -11.65 -7.38 6.49
N ALA A 24 -10.51 -8.05 6.36
CA ALA A 24 -10.00 -8.49 5.07
C ALA A 24 -10.87 -9.58 4.45
N GLU A 25 -11.25 -10.59 5.22
CA GLU A 25 -12.13 -11.69 4.78
C GLU A 25 -13.47 -11.17 4.26
N THR A 26 -14.02 -10.14 4.91
CA THR A 26 -15.28 -9.50 4.56
C THR A 26 -15.13 -8.33 3.59
N ARG A 27 -13.90 -7.99 3.17
CA ARG A 27 -13.55 -6.89 2.26
C ARG A 27 -14.04 -5.51 2.73
N GLU A 28 -14.03 -5.28 4.04
CA GLU A 28 -14.44 -4.01 4.67
C GLU A 28 -13.30 -2.97 4.68
N TRP A 29 -12.80 -2.60 3.50
CA TRP A 29 -11.59 -1.80 3.32
C TRP A 29 -11.65 -0.40 3.94
N ASP A 30 -12.80 0.29 3.85
CA ASP A 30 -12.97 1.61 4.47
C ASP A 30 -12.83 1.55 5.99
N ARG A 31 -13.38 0.50 6.60
CA ARG A 31 -13.26 0.28 8.05
C ARG A 31 -11.83 -0.06 8.43
N MET A 32 -11.13 -0.82 7.60
CA MET A 32 -9.72 -1.14 7.78
C MET A 32 -8.84 0.12 7.70
N ALA A 33 -9.05 0.99 6.71
CA ALA A 33 -8.35 2.28 6.61
C ALA A 33 -8.64 3.20 7.80
N ALA A 34 -9.91 3.26 8.25
CA ALA A 34 -10.28 4.02 9.45
C ALA A 34 -9.64 3.46 10.73
N LEU A 35 -9.46 2.14 10.83
CA LEU A 35 -8.76 1.50 11.94
C LEU A 35 -7.27 1.86 11.92
N ALA A 36 -6.62 1.82 10.74
CA ALA A 36 -5.23 2.21 10.58
C ALA A 36 -4.99 3.64 11.07
N GLN A 37 -5.89 4.56 10.72
CA GLN A 37 -5.81 5.95 11.16
C GLN A 37 -5.93 6.08 12.69
N ARG A 38 -6.90 5.39 13.30
CA ARG A 38 -7.06 5.39 14.76
C ARG A 38 -5.86 4.81 15.49
N CYS A 39 -5.22 3.76 14.92
CA CYS A 39 -3.98 3.23 15.47
C CYS A 39 -2.84 4.26 15.40
N ARG A 40 -2.70 4.99 14.28
CA ARG A 40 -1.72 6.08 14.15
C ARG A 40 -1.99 7.21 15.15
N ASP A 41 -3.23 7.69 15.24
CA ASP A 41 -3.61 8.74 16.21
C ASP A 41 -3.30 8.30 17.65
N ALA A 42 -3.51 7.02 17.95
CA ALA A 42 -3.22 6.46 19.26
C ALA A 42 -1.72 6.29 19.55
N VAL A 43 -0.89 6.09 18.51
CA VAL A 43 0.57 6.12 18.63
C VAL A 43 1.05 7.51 19.01
N GLU A 44 0.48 8.57 18.42
CA GLU A 44 0.77 9.96 18.80
C GLU A 44 0.39 10.24 20.27
N MET A 45 -0.58 9.51 20.81
CA MET A 45 -0.97 9.55 22.24
C MET A 45 -0.16 8.58 23.13
N GLY A 46 0.90 7.95 22.60
CA GLY A 46 1.84 7.12 23.36
C GLY A 46 1.57 5.60 23.35
N LYS A 47 0.56 5.12 22.62
CA LYS A 47 0.28 3.68 22.53
C LYS A 47 1.20 2.96 21.56
N GLN A 48 1.54 1.71 21.86
CA GLN A 48 2.39 0.87 21.03
C GLN A 48 1.60 0.15 19.92
N LEU A 49 0.86 0.91 19.10
CA LEU A 49 0.02 0.36 18.01
C LEU A 49 0.60 0.56 16.61
N TRP A 50 1.85 1.03 16.50
CA TRP A 50 2.52 1.28 15.22
C TRP A 50 2.61 0.03 14.35
N ALA A 51 2.90 -1.14 14.96
CA ALA A 51 3.01 -2.40 14.24
C ALA A 51 1.66 -2.84 13.63
N VAL A 52 0.56 -2.61 14.35
CA VAL A 52 -0.80 -2.90 13.86
C VAL A 52 -1.14 -1.96 12.68
N ALA A 53 -0.87 -0.66 12.82
CA ALA A 53 -1.12 0.30 11.74
C ALA A 53 -0.36 -0.05 10.45
N MET A 54 0.92 -0.45 10.57
CA MET A 54 1.71 -0.85 9.41
C MET A 54 1.29 -2.19 8.82
N HIS A 55 0.88 -3.14 9.66
CA HIS A 55 0.31 -4.38 9.15
C HIS A 55 -0.96 -4.09 8.34
N ILE A 56 -1.81 -3.19 8.81
CA ILE A 56 -2.97 -2.74 8.05
C ILE A 56 -2.56 -2.08 6.73
N ASP A 57 -1.58 -1.17 6.75
CA ASP A 57 -1.09 -0.52 5.52
C ASP A 57 -0.56 -1.58 4.52
N TYR A 58 0.14 -2.62 4.98
CA TYR A 58 0.57 -3.74 4.14
C TYR A 58 -0.62 -4.51 3.53
N ARG A 59 -1.64 -4.85 4.34
CA ARG A 59 -2.84 -5.55 3.87
C ARG A 59 -3.60 -4.72 2.84
N LEU A 60 -3.71 -3.41 3.06
CA LEU A 60 -4.36 -2.50 2.10
C LEU A 60 -3.59 -2.41 0.79
N ALA A 61 -2.25 -2.37 0.83
CA ALA A 61 -1.42 -2.37 -0.38
C ALA A 61 -1.55 -3.69 -1.17
N TRP A 62 -1.60 -4.82 -0.47
CA TRP A 62 -1.61 -6.15 -1.09
C TRP A 62 -3.00 -6.59 -1.58
N GLU A 63 -4.02 -6.47 -0.73
CA GLU A 63 -5.35 -7.06 -0.91
C GLU A 63 -6.46 -6.04 -1.17
N GLY A 64 -6.21 -4.76 -0.84
CA GLY A 64 -7.18 -3.69 -1.04
C GLY A 64 -7.40 -3.38 -2.52
N PRO A 65 -8.55 -2.77 -2.88
CA PRO A 65 -8.77 -2.28 -4.23
C PRO A 65 -7.86 -1.07 -4.53
N PRO A 66 -7.70 -0.67 -5.81
CA PRO A 66 -6.67 0.28 -6.22
C PRO A 66 -6.63 1.59 -5.43
N ALA A 67 -7.79 2.18 -5.11
CA ALA A 67 -7.86 3.42 -4.33
C ALA A 67 -7.31 3.26 -2.90
N HIS A 68 -7.58 2.13 -2.24
CA HIS A 68 -7.10 1.86 -0.88
C HIS A 68 -5.63 1.46 -0.87
N ALA A 69 -5.20 0.68 -1.86
CA ALA A 69 -3.79 0.33 -2.05
C ALA A 69 -2.94 1.59 -2.30
N ALA A 70 -3.38 2.48 -3.20
CA ALA A 70 -2.69 3.74 -3.48
C ALA A 70 -2.61 4.66 -2.26
N ALA A 71 -3.68 4.72 -1.44
CA ALA A 71 -3.76 5.62 -0.28
C ALA A 71 -2.71 5.32 0.82
N VAL A 72 -2.17 4.11 0.85
CA VAL A 72 -1.12 3.70 1.80
C VAL A 72 0.28 3.80 1.22
N LEU A 73 0.41 4.02 -0.10
CA LEU A 73 1.69 4.33 -0.73
C LEU A 73 2.04 5.80 -0.49
N ARG A 74 2.70 6.07 0.64
CA ARG A 74 3.11 7.41 1.05
C ARG A 74 4.60 7.42 1.37
N PRO A 75 5.30 8.55 1.15
CA PRO A 75 6.68 8.70 1.59
C PRO A 75 6.85 8.35 3.07
N GLY A 76 7.79 7.45 3.37
CA GLY A 76 8.08 7.00 4.74
C GLY A 76 7.11 5.97 5.33
N ALA A 77 6.02 5.62 4.64
CA ALA A 77 5.16 4.51 5.05
C ALA A 77 5.85 3.15 4.80
N GLY A 78 5.45 2.12 5.55
CA GLY A 78 5.97 0.77 5.35
C GLY A 78 7.45 0.56 5.71
N ARG A 79 8.07 1.45 6.51
CA ARG A 79 9.49 1.33 6.89
C ARG A 79 9.88 -0.04 7.47
N PHE A 80 8.95 -0.72 8.14
CA PHE A 80 9.17 -2.04 8.72
C PHE A 80 8.17 -3.09 8.21
N THR A 81 7.60 -2.90 7.02
CA THR A 81 6.78 -3.94 6.38
C THR A 81 7.67 -4.99 5.71
N LEU A 82 7.06 -6.11 5.30
CA LEU A 82 7.71 -7.12 4.48
C LEU A 82 7.86 -6.57 3.05
N GLY A 83 8.92 -5.81 2.83
CA GLY A 83 9.19 -5.10 1.57
C GLY A 83 8.57 -3.68 1.50
N PRO A 84 9.04 -2.83 0.59
CA PRO A 84 8.43 -1.53 0.29
C PRO A 84 6.99 -1.68 -0.20
N LEU A 85 6.07 -0.82 0.26
CA LEU A 85 4.67 -0.91 -0.13
C LEU A 85 4.42 -0.78 -1.66
N PRO A 86 5.18 0.02 -2.43
CA PRO A 86 5.04 0.03 -3.90
C PRO A 86 5.31 -1.34 -4.54
N GLU A 87 6.30 -2.09 -4.05
CA GLU A 87 6.58 -3.46 -4.50
C GLU A 87 5.42 -4.40 -4.15
N VAL A 88 4.89 -4.29 -2.93
CA VAL A 88 3.75 -5.07 -2.46
C VAL A 88 2.51 -4.82 -3.34
N ALA A 89 2.16 -3.55 -3.58
CA ALA A 89 1.04 -3.21 -4.43
C ALA A 89 1.24 -3.70 -5.88
N ALA A 90 2.47 -3.60 -6.39
CA ALA A 90 2.82 -4.07 -7.73
C ALA A 90 2.72 -5.59 -7.89
N SER A 91 2.64 -6.37 -6.81
CA SER A 91 2.40 -7.81 -6.89
C SER A 91 0.96 -8.18 -7.29
N THR A 92 -0.01 -7.28 -7.08
CA THR A 92 -1.44 -7.54 -7.30
C THR A 92 -2.14 -6.50 -8.18
N HIS A 93 -1.51 -5.37 -8.45
CA HIS A 93 -2.05 -4.27 -9.25
C HIS A 93 -1.19 -4.00 -10.48
N ASP A 94 -1.82 -3.58 -11.57
CA ASP A 94 -1.16 -3.04 -12.77
C ASP A 94 -1.07 -1.50 -12.73
N TRP A 95 -0.34 -0.91 -13.67
CA TRP A 95 -0.23 0.54 -13.74
C TRP A 95 -1.58 1.21 -13.98
N ALA A 96 -2.34 0.69 -14.95
CA ALA A 96 -3.60 1.29 -15.38
C ALA A 96 -4.64 1.40 -14.25
N SER A 97 -4.68 0.43 -13.33
CA SER A 97 -5.61 0.43 -12.19
C SER A 97 -5.17 1.35 -11.06
N LEU A 98 -3.87 1.38 -10.72
CA LEU A 98 -3.39 2.11 -9.54
C LEU A 98 -3.07 3.57 -9.83
N ALA A 99 -2.49 3.88 -11.00
CA ALA A 99 -1.99 5.20 -11.35
C ALA A 99 -3.02 6.35 -11.21
N PRO A 100 -4.32 6.17 -11.53
CA PRO A 100 -5.32 7.22 -11.31
C PRO A 100 -5.48 7.67 -9.85
N HIS A 101 -4.99 6.88 -8.90
CA HIS A 101 -5.09 7.14 -7.47
C HIS A 101 -3.77 7.60 -6.84
N LEU A 102 -2.66 7.57 -7.58
CA LEU A 102 -1.36 7.99 -7.09
C LEU A 102 -1.21 9.51 -7.18
N THR A 103 -0.86 10.12 -6.05
CA THR A 103 -0.70 11.58 -5.95
C THR A 103 0.75 12.03 -5.79
N ASP A 104 1.62 11.14 -5.31
CA ASP A 104 3.02 11.43 -5.06
C ASP A 104 3.90 10.92 -6.22
N PRO A 105 4.65 11.79 -6.93
CA PRO A 105 5.40 11.38 -8.10
C PRO A 105 6.55 10.40 -7.83
N VAL A 106 7.19 10.46 -6.65
CA VAL A 106 8.27 9.53 -6.27
C VAL A 106 7.71 8.14 -6.03
N THR A 107 6.60 8.06 -5.32
CA THR A 107 5.86 6.82 -5.10
C THR A 107 5.37 6.24 -6.43
N ALA A 108 4.86 7.08 -7.33
CA ALA A 108 4.41 6.67 -8.65
C ALA A 108 5.57 6.11 -9.49
N ALA A 109 6.72 6.79 -9.54
CA ALA A 109 7.90 6.29 -10.23
C ALA A 109 8.41 4.96 -9.65
N THR A 110 8.37 4.80 -8.32
CA THR A 110 8.75 3.53 -7.67
C THR A 110 7.79 2.40 -8.06
N PHE A 111 6.48 2.62 -7.99
CA PHE A 111 5.47 1.65 -8.43
C PHE A 111 5.61 1.32 -9.92
N ALA A 112 5.82 2.33 -10.78
CA ALA A 112 6.08 2.14 -12.21
C ALA A 112 7.30 1.23 -12.45
N GLY A 113 8.40 1.46 -11.74
CA GLY A 113 9.60 0.62 -11.83
C GLY A 113 9.31 -0.83 -11.44
N GLU A 114 8.56 -1.04 -10.36
CA GLU A 114 8.13 -2.38 -9.93
C GLU A 114 7.24 -3.09 -10.97
N ARG A 115 6.39 -2.32 -11.68
CA ARG A 115 5.57 -2.84 -12.78
C ARG A 115 6.38 -3.17 -14.02
N VAL A 116 7.34 -2.31 -14.37
CA VAL A 116 8.30 -2.57 -15.46
C VAL A 116 9.11 -3.81 -15.18
N LEU A 117 9.66 -3.97 -13.98
CA LEU A 117 10.40 -5.18 -13.59
C LEU A 117 9.55 -6.45 -13.74
N ARG A 118 8.24 -6.35 -13.54
CA ARG A 118 7.26 -7.44 -13.75
C ARG A 118 6.78 -7.58 -15.20
N GLY A 119 7.43 -6.89 -16.14
CA GLY A 119 7.21 -7.02 -17.59
C GLY A 119 6.16 -6.08 -18.18
N GLU A 120 5.64 -5.11 -17.42
CA GLU A 120 4.71 -4.12 -17.97
C GLU A 120 5.45 -3.10 -18.86
N ASP A 121 4.97 -2.87 -20.08
CA ASP A 121 5.48 -1.81 -20.97
C ASP A 121 4.68 -0.52 -20.76
N LEU A 122 5.33 0.45 -20.12
CA LEU A 122 4.75 1.75 -19.76
C LEU A 122 5.09 2.85 -20.77
N THR A 123 5.68 2.54 -21.93
CA THR A 123 6.10 3.56 -22.92
C THR A 123 4.95 4.40 -23.48
N ALA A 124 3.73 3.88 -23.46
CA ALA A 124 2.50 4.57 -23.86
C ALA A 124 1.48 4.68 -22.72
N ALA A 125 1.92 4.50 -21.47
CA ALA A 125 1.04 4.50 -20.31
C ALA A 125 0.67 5.92 -19.87
N GLU A 126 -0.56 6.05 -19.38
CA GLU A 126 -1.08 7.29 -18.80
C GLU A 126 -1.32 7.12 -17.28
N PRO A 127 -1.20 8.20 -16.49
CA PRO A 127 -0.82 9.55 -16.87
C PRO A 127 0.71 9.69 -17.05
N ALA A 128 1.16 10.14 -18.23
CA ALA A 128 2.58 10.27 -18.55
C ALA A 128 3.33 11.19 -17.57
N ALA A 129 2.64 12.21 -17.03
CA ALA A 129 3.20 13.13 -16.04
C ALA A 129 3.69 12.46 -14.74
N LEU A 130 3.13 11.30 -14.37
CA LEU A 130 3.61 10.52 -13.22
C LEU A 130 4.85 9.67 -13.54
N LEU A 131 5.14 9.47 -14.83
CA LEU A 131 6.29 8.72 -15.32
C LEU A 131 7.48 9.64 -15.66
N GLU A 132 7.26 10.93 -15.90
CA GLU A 132 8.37 11.86 -16.18
C GLU A 132 9.46 11.93 -15.08
N PRO A 133 9.13 11.86 -13.77
CA PRO A 133 10.15 11.77 -12.74
C PRO A 133 10.88 10.43 -12.71
N ALA A 134 10.36 9.39 -13.37
CA ALA A 134 11.04 8.13 -13.47
C ALA A 134 12.24 8.31 -14.43
N GLU A 135 13.42 8.55 -13.88
CA GLU A 135 14.69 8.50 -14.62
C GLU A 135 15.05 7.06 -15.05
N LEU A 136 14.08 6.13 -15.04
CA LEU A 136 14.23 4.71 -15.30
C LEU A 136 13.57 4.32 -16.63
N PRO A 137 14.06 3.25 -17.30
CA PRO A 137 13.40 2.71 -18.48
C PRO A 137 11.94 2.35 -18.19
N LEU A 138 11.04 2.67 -19.14
CA LEU A 138 9.61 2.37 -19.05
C LEU A 138 9.23 0.96 -19.52
N ARG A 139 10.23 0.10 -19.76
CA ARG A 139 10.07 -1.32 -20.13
C ARG A 139 11.40 -2.05 -19.92
N THR A 140 11.34 -3.35 -19.71
CA THR A 140 12.53 -4.22 -19.69
C THR A 140 13.12 -4.38 -21.08
N TRP A 141 14.43 -4.61 -21.16
CA TRP A 141 15.14 -4.93 -22.40
C TRP A 141 15.23 -6.44 -22.62
N SER A 142 15.52 -6.85 -23.87
CA SER A 142 15.55 -8.27 -24.26
C SER A 142 16.64 -9.11 -23.58
N TRP A 143 17.64 -8.48 -22.98
CA TRP A 143 18.71 -9.16 -22.24
C TRP A 143 18.37 -9.31 -20.75
N GLU A 144 17.37 -8.59 -20.24
CA GLU A 144 16.97 -8.64 -18.84
C GLU A 144 16.21 -9.94 -18.56
N PRO A 145 16.46 -10.59 -17.40
CA PRO A 145 15.71 -11.78 -17.02
C PRO A 145 14.26 -11.41 -16.69
N ALA A 146 13.32 -12.30 -16.99
CA ALA A 146 11.96 -12.15 -16.52
C ALA A 146 11.90 -12.29 -15.00
N TYR A 147 11.19 -11.40 -14.33
CA TYR A 147 10.89 -11.51 -12.91
C TYR A 147 9.94 -12.70 -12.69
N PRO A 148 10.25 -13.64 -11.77
CA PRO A 148 9.49 -14.86 -11.57
C PRO A 148 8.11 -14.64 -10.94
#